data_AF-K1TLG0-F1
#
_entry.id   AF-K1TLG0-F1
#
_cell.length_a   1.000
_cell.length_b   1.000
_cell.length_c   1.000
_cell.angle_alpha   90.00
_cell.angle_beta   90.00
_cell.angle_gamma   90.00
#
_symmetry.space_group_name_H-M   'P 1'
#
loop_
_entity.id
_entity.type
_entity.pdbx_description
1 polymer ?
#
loop_
_entity_poly.entity_id
_entity_poly.type
_entity_poly.pdbx_seq_one_letter_code
_entity_poly.pdbx_strand_id
1 'polypeptide(L)'
;CIIMETPNNNQQTTGLQIFFKEDIDANVRVKVINGAPWFVGKDVAASLGYTKTRNAISQHVDNEDALKQGVPDNQGFIQETILINESGMYALFSDPSYRLPKHSKDG
;
A
#
# COMPACT_ATOMS: atom_id res chain seq x y z
N CYS A 1 26.83 4.39 25.68
CA CYS A 1 25.44 4.67 25.30
C CYS A 1 25.47 5.51 24.03
N ILE A 2 25.22 4.91 22.87
CA ILE A 2 25.17 5.65 21.62
C ILE A 2 23.71 6.05 21.43
N ILE A 3 23.42 7.31 21.72
CA ILE A 3 22.16 7.96 21.36
C ILE A 3 22.17 8.10 19.84
N MET A 4 21.45 7.22 19.14
CA MET A 4 21.13 7.42 17.74
C MET A 4 19.95 8.40 17.72
N GLU A 5 20.23 9.67 17.45
CA GLU A 5 19.18 10.63 17.13
C GLU A 5 18.57 10.20 15.78
N THR A 6 17.30 9.81 15.82
CA THR A 6 16.52 9.57 14.61
C THR A 6 16.39 10.89 13.85
N PRO A 7 16.78 10.95 12.55
CA PRO A 7 16.64 12.19 11.80
C PRO A 7 15.16 12.57 11.71
N ASN A 8 14.81 13.69 12.35
CA ASN A 8 13.51 14.35 12.26
C ASN A 8 13.33 14.84 10.82
N ASN A 9 12.66 14.05 9.99
CA ASN A 9 12.33 14.43 8.64
C ASN A 9 10.95 15.11 8.61
N ASN A 10 10.92 16.37 9.01
CA ASN A 10 9.81 17.30 8.82
C ASN A 10 9.66 17.79 7.38
N GLN A 11 10.01 16.97 6.38
CA GLN A 11 9.58 17.20 5.00
C GLN A 11 8.12 16.75 4.91
N GLN A 12 7.17 17.70 4.95
CA GLN A 12 5.83 17.50 4.42
C GLN A 12 5.95 17.20 2.92
N THR A 13 6.20 15.95 2.56
CA THR A 13 6.21 15.51 1.16
C THR A 13 4.76 15.32 0.72
N THR A 14 4.16 16.38 0.18
CA THR A 14 2.86 16.37 -0.53
C THR A 14 2.91 15.62 -1.88
N GLY A 15 3.94 14.81 -2.11
CA GLY A 15 4.16 14.00 -3.31
C GLY A 15 3.93 12.52 -3.05
N LEU A 16 3.47 11.80 -4.08
CA LEU A 16 3.33 10.35 -4.07
C LEU A 16 4.72 9.71 -4.06
N GLN A 17 4.98 8.85 -3.07
CA GLN A 17 6.23 8.07 -2.97
C GLN A 17 5.98 6.66 -3.48
N ILE A 18 6.95 6.09 -4.19
CA ILE A 18 6.89 4.72 -4.70
C ILE A 18 8.00 3.90 -4.06
N PHE A 19 7.63 2.77 -3.44
CA PHE A 19 8.59 1.81 -2.91
C PHE A 19 8.70 0.61 -3.88
N PHE A 20 9.94 0.27 -4.23
CA PHE A 20 10.28 -0.88 -5.06
C PHE A 20 11.16 -1.84 -4.24
N LYS A 21 10.91 -3.14 -4.37
CA LYS A 21 11.80 -4.19 -3.84
C LYS A 21 12.14 -5.13 -4.99
N GLU A 22 13.40 -5.21 -5.42
CA GLU A 22 13.79 -6.01 -6.60
C GLU A 22 13.39 -7.49 -6.54
N ASP A 23 13.30 -8.07 -5.33
CA ASP A 23 12.89 -9.47 -5.14
C ASP A 23 11.36 -9.71 -5.27
N ILE A 24 10.55 -8.65 -5.31
CA ILE A 24 9.09 -8.72 -5.37
C ILE A 24 8.63 -7.74 -6.45
N ASP A 25 8.00 -8.22 -7.52
CA ASP A 25 7.42 -7.38 -8.57
C ASP A 25 6.16 -6.64 -8.06
N ALA A 26 6.37 -5.77 -7.08
CA ALA A 26 5.38 -5.04 -6.32
C ALA A 26 5.78 -3.57 -6.30
N ASN A 27 4.96 -2.75 -6.95
CA ASN A 27 5.07 -1.29 -6.95
C ASN A 27 3.93 -0.75 -6.07
N VAL A 28 4.25 -0.28 -4.87
CA VAL A 28 3.26 0.29 -3.94
C VAL A 28 3.43 1.79 -3.84
N ARG A 29 2.38 2.52 -4.21
CA ARG A 29 2.30 3.97 -4.10
C ARG A 29 1.82 4.40 -2.72
N VAL A 30 2.43 5.46 -2.17
CA VAL A 30 2.19 5.94 -0.81
C VAL A 30 2.00 7.45 -0.79
N LYS A 31 1.01 7.92 -0.03
CA LYS A 31 0.76 9.34 0.23
C LYS A 31 0.86 9.60 1.73
N VAL A 32 1.55 10.66 2.13
CA VAL A 32 1.55 11.11 3.53
C VAL A 32 0.36 12.03 3.75
N ILE A 33 -0.52 11.68 4.69
CA ILE A 33 -1.69 12.47 5.08
C ILE A 33 -1.63 12.65 6.59
N ASN A 34 -1.65 13.90 7.07
CA ASN A 34 -1.55 14.25 8.49
C ASN A 34 -0.34 13.63 9.21
N GLY A 35 0.78 13.49 8.50
CA GLY A 35 2.01 12.88 9.04
C GLY A 35 2.01 11.35 9.11
N ALA A 36 0.92 10.70 8.70
CA ALA A 36 0.83 9.25 8.62
C ALA A 36 0.91 8.76 7.16
N PRO A 37 1.55 7.61 6.89
CA PRO A 37 1.58 7.00 5.57
C PRO A 37 0.24 6.34 5.23
N TRP A 38 -0.22 6.57 4.00
CA TRP A 38 -1.39 5.93 3.42
C TRP A 38 -1.01 5.26 2.10
N PHE A 39 -1.31 3.98 1.97
CA PHE A 39 -0.92 3.14 0.85
C PHE A 39 -2.06 3.04 -0.15
N VAL A 40 -1.77 3.00 -1.45
CA VAL A 40 -2.79 2.67 -2.44
C VAL A 40 -3.20 1.22 -2.27
N GLY A 41 -4.41 0.97 -1.75
CA GLY A 41 -4.87 -0.36 -1.37
C GLY A 41 -4.92 -1.33 -2.56
N LYS A 42 -5.18 -0.83 -3.77
CA LYS A 42 -5.11 -1.65 -5.00
C LYS A 42 -3.71 -2.24 -5.19
N ASP A 43 -2.68 -1.44 -5.01
CA ASP A 43 -1.29 -1.83 -5.23
C ASP A 43 -0.85 -2.84 -4.15
N VAL A 44 -1.22 -2.59 -2.89
CA VAL A 44 -0.97 -3.50 -1.77
C VAL A 44 -1.66 -4.85 -2.01
N ALA A 45 -2.96 -4.85 -2.32
CA ALA A 45 -3.70 -6.08 -2.55
C ALA A 45 -3.19 -6.84 -3.78
N ALA A 46 -2.78 -6.15 -4.85
CA ALA A 46 -2.17 -6.79 -6.01
C ALA A 46 -0.83 -7.45 -5.65
N SER A 47 -0.01 -6.78 -4.84
CA SER A 47 1.28 -7.29 -4.34
C SER A 47 1.11 -8.53 -3.45
N LEU A 48 -0.01 -8.64 -2.75
CA LEU A 48 -0.39 -9.81 -1.96
C LEU A 48 -1.01 -10.95 -2.79
N GLY A 49 -1.23 -10.74 -4.09
CA GLY A 49 -1.78 -11.76 -5.00
C GLY A 49 -3.31 -11.78 -5.11
N TYR A 50 -4.02 -10.78 -4.61
CA TYR A 50 -5.47 -10.71 -4.78
C TYR A 50 -5.86 -10.42 -6.24
N THR A 51 -6.62 -11.33 -6.85
CA THR A 51 -7.19 -11.10 -8.19
C THR A 51 -8.27 -10.01 -8.17
N LYS A 52 -9.04 -9.89 -7.07
CA LYS A 52 -10.14 -8.92 -6.90
C LYS A 52 -9.79 -7.91 -5.80
N THR A 53 -8.78 -7.08 -6.05
CA THR A 53 -8.23 -6.12 -5.07
C THR A 53 -9.29 -5.25 -4.39
N ARG A 54 -10.22 -4.67 -5.15
CA ARG A 54 -11.31 -3.83 -4.58
C ARG A 54 -12.22 -4.60 -3.62
N ASN A 55 -12.50 -5.87 -3.91
CA ASN A 55 -13.32 -6.70 -3.04
C ASN A 55 -12.57 -7.06 -1.77
N ALA A 56 -11.29 -7.43 -1.88
CA ALA A 56 -10.45 -7.72 -0.72
C ALA A 56 -10.40 -6.53 0.24
N ILE A 57 -10.17 -5.32 -0.29
CA ILE A 57 -10.20 -4.09 0.52
C ILE A 57 -11.57 -3.92 1.19
N SER A 58 -12.66 -4.03 0.43
CA SER A 58 -14.02 -3.86 0.98
C SER A 58 -14.44 -4.94 1.98
N GLN A 59 -13.81 -6.10 1.99
CA GLN A 59 -14.17 -7.23 2.85
C GLN A 59 -13.31 -7.30 4.11
N HIS A 60 -12.06 -6.86 4.03
CA HIS A 60 -11.07 -7.05 5.09
C HIS A 60 -10.61 -5.74 5.73
N VAL A 61 -10.79 -4.60 5.07
CA VAL A 61 -10.38 -3.30 5.61
C VAL A 61 -11.60 -2.58 6.16
N ASP A 62 -11.50 -2.13 7.42
CA ASP A 62 -12.54 -1.34 8.04
C ASP A 62 -12.67 0.02 7.36
N ASN A 63 -13.89 0.58 7.36
CA ASN A 63 -14.14 1.86 6.69
C ASN A 63 -13.33 3.02 7.29
N GLU A 64 -12.95 2.94 8.57
CA GLU A 64 -12.10 3.96 9.22
C GLU A 64 -10.64 3.87 8.78
N ASP A 65 -10.22 2.69 8.30
CA ASP A 65 -8.88 2.42 7.79
C ASP A 65 -8.76 2.65 6.28
N ALA A 66 -9.86 3.04 5.62
CA ALA A 66 -9.95 3.24 4.18
C ALA A 66 -10.40 4.66 3.83
N LEU A 67 -9.67 5.31 2.93
CA LEU A 67 -9.97 6.65 2.43
C LEU A 67 -10.07 6.66 0.91
N LYS A 68 -11.22 7.05 0.36
CA LYS A 68 -11.35 7.27 -1.09
C LYS A 68 -10.70 8.59 -1.47
N GLN A 69 -9.78 8.54 -2.42
CA GLN A 69 -9.10 9.74 -2.88
C GLN A 69 -8.69 9.62 -4.35
N GLY A 70 -8.74 10.74 -5.06
CA GLY A 70 -8.05 10.89 -6.34
C GLY A 70 -6.54 10.83 -6.14
N VAL A 71 -5.88 9.96 -6.88
CA VAL A 71 -4.41 9.87 -6.96
C VAL A 71 -4.00 9.97 -8.43
N PRO A 72 -3.03 10.82 -8.78
CA PRO A 72 -2.52 10.87 -10.15
C PRO A 72 -1.83 9.55 -10.51
N ASP A 73 -2.15 9.02 -11.67
CA ASP A 73 -1.46 7.89 -12.27
C ASP A 73 -0.16 8.34 -12.97
N ASN A 74 0.66 7.40 -13.42
CA ASN A 74 1.93 7.69 -14.11
C ASN A 74 1.76 8.52 -15.40
N GLN A 75 0.54 8.62 -15.94
CA GLN A 75 0.19 9.43 -17.11
C GLN A 75 -0.39 10.81 -16.74
N GLY A 76 -0.45 11.14 -15.45
CA GLY A 76 -0.98 12.42 -14.94
C GLY A 76 -2.50 12.46 -14.75
N PHE A 77 -3.23 11.39 -15.10
CA PHE A 77 -4.67 11.31 -14.88
C PHE A 77 -5.01 11.00 -13.43
N ILE A 78 -5.98 11.70 -12.85
CA ILE A 78 -6.47 11.42 -11.50
C ILE A 78 -7.39 10.20 -11.55
N GLN A 79 -7.01 9.12 -10.89
CA GLN A 79 -7.85 7.94 -10.69
C GLN A 79 -8.39 7.93 -9.26
N GLU A 80 -9.69 7.72 -9.12
CA GLU A 80 -10.29 7.47 -7.80
C GLU A 80 -9.82 6.10 -7.30
N THR A 81 -9.07 6.10 -6.21
CA THR A 81 -8.57 4.88 -5.58
C THR A 81 -8.85 4.89 -4.09
N ILE A 82 -8.71 3.72 -3.46
CA ILE A 82 -8.80 3.57 -2.01
C ILE A 82 -7.38 3.61 -1.47
N LEU A 83 -7.13 4.56 -0.59
CA LEU A 83 -5.96 4.61 0.26
C LEU A 83 -6.28 3.85 1.56
N ILE A 84 -5.32 3.08 2.06
CA ILE A 84 -5.42 2.36 3.33
C ILE A 84 -4.28 2.80 4.25
N ASN A 85 -4.55 2.93 5.53
CA ASN A 85 -3.51 3.20 6.53
C ASN A 85 -2.77 1.88 6.90
N GLU A 86 -1.90 1.94 7.91
CA GLU A 86 -1.14 0.77 8.36
C GLU A 86 -2.02 -0.36 8.93
N SER A 87 -3.06 -0.04 9.71
CA SER A 87 -4.00 -1.03 10.24
C SER A 87 -4.75 -1.75 9.12
N GLY A 88 -5.23 -1.01 8.12
CA GLY A 88 -5.87 -1.60 6.94
C GLY A 88 -4.93 -2.49 6.12
N MET A 89 -3.63 -2.15 6.06
CA MET A 89 -2.63 -3.02 5.42
C MET A 89 -2.49 -4.35 6.19
N TYR A 90 -2.37 -4.32 7.52
CA TYR A 90 -2.30 -5.54 8.33
C TYR A 90 -3.55 -6.39 8.21
N ALA A 91 -4.72 -5.76 8.09
CA ALA A 91 -5.97 -6.47 7.88
C ALA A 91 -5.94 -7.32 6.60
N LEU A 92 -5.44 -6.75 5.49
CA LEU A 92 -5.22 -7.50 4.23
C LEU A 92 -4.19 -8.62 4.38
N PHE A 93 -3.11 -8.42 5.12
CA PHE A 93 -2.10 -9.45 5.35
C PHE A 93 -2.63 -10.62 6.20
N SER A 94 -3.51 -10.31 7.15
CA SER A 94 -4.09 -11.29 8.06
C SER A 94 -5.19 -12.15 7.42
N ASP A 95 -5.64 -11.81 6.21
CA ASP A 95 -6.67 -12.57 5.54
C ASP A 95 -6.13 -13.95 5.06
N PRO A 96 -6.75 -15.06 5.49
CA PRO A 96 -6.31 -16.42 5.16
C PRO A 96 -6.50 -16.78 3.68
N SER A 97 -7.17 -15.94 2.89
CA SER A 97 -7.32 -16.13 1.45
C SER A 97 -6.10 -15.65 0.67
N TYR A 98 -5.16 -14.96 1.32
CA TYR A 98 -3.85 -14.68 0.74
C TYR A 98 -3.15 -16.01 0.43
N ARG A 99 -2.83 -16.22 -0.85
CA ARG A 99 -2.13 -17.40 -1.31
C ARG A 99 -0.92 -16.88 -2.06
N LEU A 100 0.27 -17.01 -1.46
CA LEU A 100 1.52 -16.62 -2.11
C LEU A 100 1.52 -17.16 -3.55
N PRO A 101 1.88 -16.34 -4.55
CA PRO A 101 2.08 -16.85 -5.89
C PRO A 101 3.09 -17.98 -5.79
N LYS A 102 2.67 -19.20 -6.18
CA LYS A 102 3.56 -20.34 -6.18
C LYS A 102 4.65 -20.03 -7.18
N HIS A 103 5.88 -19.88 -6.69
CA HIS A 103 7.06 -19.85 -7.53
C HIS A 103 7.05 -21.17 -8.30
N SER A 104 6.63 -21.12 -9.56
CA SER A 104 6.73 -22.25 -10.46
C SER A 104 8.23 -22.47 -10.66
N LYS A 105 8.77 -23.53 -10.06
CA LYS A 105 10.04 -24.05 -10.54
C LYS A 105 9.70 -24.70 -11.87
N ASP A 106 9.94 -23.96 -12.96
CA ASP A 106 9.97 -24.51 -14.30
C ASP A 106 10.89 -25.74 -14.31
N GLY A 107 10.36 -26.83 -14.88
CA GLY A 107 11.09 -28.07 -15.15
C GLY A 107 11.74 -28.06 -16.51
#